data_AF-A0A081BWF9-F1
#
_entry.id   AF-A0A081BWF9-F1
#
_cell.length_a   1.000
_cell.length_b   1.000
_cell.length_c   1.000
_cell.angle_alpha   90.00
_cell.angle_beta   90.00
_cell.angle_gamma   90.00
#
_symmetry.space_group_name_H-M   'P 1'
#
loop_
_entity.id
_entity.type
_entity.pdbx_description
1 polymer ?
#
loop_
_entity_poly.entity_id
_entity_poly.type
_entity_poly.pdbx_seq_one_letter_code
_entity_poly.pdbx_strand_id
1 'polypeptide(L)'
;MEQFNQEAMIAQAKTFAKILASSQDFQKFYAAQERFHQDQEARALVGTFQEKQRKFQEARMRGTTLHDDDLDELRRLQQDVQRNQTIMAWAKAQQEVIRLIQSANQTISAAAGFDFGQTLSGNGSC
;
A
#
# COMPACT_ATOMS: atom_id res chain seq x y z
N MET A 1 37.74 7.95 -5.13
CA MET A 1 36.87 8.24 -6.29
C MET A 1 35.52 7.53 -6.20
N GLU A 2 35.46 6.26 -5.75
CA GLU A 2 34.19 5.52 -5.60
C GLU A 2 33.24 6.09 -4.53
N GLN A 3 33.72 6.48 -3.35
CA GLN A 3 32.89 7.10 -2.31
C GLN A 3 32.21 8.41 -2.77
N PHE A 4 32.91 9.24 -3.54
CA PHE A 4 32.38 10.49 -4.09
C PHE A 4 31.23 10.25 -5.08
N ASN A 5 31.31 9.16 -5.86
CA ASN A 5 30.27 8.80 -6.81
C ASN A 5 29.00 8.28 -6.11
N GLN A 6 29.17 7.51 -5.03
CA GLN A 6 28.05 7.00 -4.24
C GLN A 6 27.32 8.12 -3.47
N GLU A 7 28.04 9.06 -2.87
CA GLU A 7 27.44 10.22 -2.20
C GLU A 7 26.64 11.09 -3.18
N ALA A 8 27.20 11.36 -4.37
CA ALA A 8 26.51 12.11 -5.42
C ALA A 8 25.24 11.40 -5.90
N MET A 9 25.29 10.07 -6.09
CA MET A 9 24.12 9.25 -6.44
C MET A 9 23.02 9.35 -5.37
N ILE A 10 23.37 9.18 -4.09
CA ILE A 10 22.40 9.27 -2.98
C ILE A 10 21.81 10.69 -2.90
N ALA A 11 22.61 11.73 -3.12
CA ALA A 11 22.12 13.10 -3.17
C ALA A 11 21.07 13.29 -4.28
N GLN A 12 21.32 12.75 -5.48
CA GLN A 12 20.36 12.81 -6.58
C GLN A 12 19.09 12.00 -6.30
N ALA A 13 19.22 10.82 -5.69
CA ALA A 13 18.06 10.03 -5.27
C ALA A 13 17.20 10.79 -4.24
N LYS A 14 17.81 11.53 -3.31
CA LYS A 14 17.08 12.39 -2.37
C LYS A 14 16.37 13.55 -3.09
N THR A 15 16.99 14.16 -4.10
CA THR A 15 16.37 15.19 -4.92
C THR A 15 15.17 14.64 -5.68
N PHE A 16 15.32 13.47 -6.30
CA PHE A 16 14.22 12.75 -6.95
C PHE A 16 13.06 12.48 -5.98
N ALA A 17 13.36 11.96 -4.78
CA ALA A 17 12.34 11.70 -3.76
C ALA A 17 11.58 12.97 -3.32
N LYS A 18 12.24 14.13 -3.25
CA LYS A 18 11.58 15.41 -2.95
C LYS A 18 10.63 15.84 -4.06
N ILE A 19 11.03 15.68 -5.33
CA ILE A 19 10.17 15.97 -6.49
C ILE A 19 8.96 15.04 -6.47
N LEU A 20 9.20 13.75 -6.24
CA LEU A 20 8.16 12.73 -6.15
C LEU A 20 7.14 13.05 -5.04
N ALA A 21 7.61 13.39 -3.84
CA ALA A 21 6.75 13.79 -2.72
C ALA A 21 5.97 15.09 -2.97
N SER A 22 6.46 15.94 -3.88
CA SER A 22 5.78 17.19 -4.29
C SER A 22 4.81 16.98 -5.45
N SER A 23 4.72 15.76 -6.01
CA SER A 23 3.83 15.45 -7.12
C SER A 23 2.35 15.54 -6.71
N GLN A 24 1.49 15.75 -7.71
CA GLN A 24 0.05 15.86 -7.49
C GLN A 24 -0.54 14.58 -6.85
N ASP A 25 0.00 13.40 -7.17
CA ASP A 25 -0.50 12.12 -6.65
C ASP A 25 -0.20 11.98 -5.16
N PHE A 26 0.98 12.41 -4.70
CA PHE A 26 1.30 12.47 -3.28
C PHE A 26 0.45 13.50 -2.54
N GLN A 27 0.20 14.67 -3.13
CA GLN A 27 -0.68 15.69 -2.52
C GLN A 27 -2.11 15.16 -2.36
N LYS A 28 -2.66 14.48 -3.38
CA LYS A 28 -3.97 13.81 -3.29
C LYS A 28 -3.99 12.73 -2.22
N PHE A 29 -2.93 11.92 -2.14
CA PHE A 29 -2.78 10.89 -1.12
C PHE A 29 -2.78 11.46 0.30
N TYR A 30 -1.96 12.49 0.58
CA TYR A 30 -1.93 13.11 1.90
C TYR A 30 -3.28 13.75 2.27
N ALA A 31 -3.94 14.42 1.31
CA ALA A 31 -5.26 15.00 1.55
C ALA A 31 -6.32 13.93 1.83
N ALA A 32 -6.32 12.82 1.09
CA ALA A 32 -7.25 11.71 1.30
C ALA A 32 -6.95 10.96 2.62
N GLN A 33 -5.68 10.81 2.96
CA GLN A 33 -5.23 10.23 4.22
C GLN A 33 -5.66 11.09 5.41
N GLU A 34 -5.52 12.41 5.35
CA GLU A 34 -5.98 13.31 6.41
C GLU A 34 -7.50 13.22 6.59
N ARG A 35 -8.26 13.22 5.50
CA ARG A 35 -9.72 13.03 5.55
C ARG A 35 -10.10 11.69 6.20
N PHE A 36 -9.42 10.61 5.82
CA PHE A 36 -9.59 9.32 6.47
C PHE A 36 -9.25 9.36 7.97
N HIS A 37 -8.16 10.04 8.35
CA HIS A 37 -7.80 10.19 9.76
C HIS A 37 -8.76 11.05 10.56
N GLN A 38 -9.55 11.92 9.93
CA GLN A 38 -10.58 12.71 10.61
C GLN A 38 -11.92 11.97 10.67
N ASP A 39 -12.18 11.08 9.72
CA ASP A 39 -13.42 10.30 9.64
C ASP A 39 -13.40 9.12 10.64
N GLN A 40 -14.14 9.26 11.74
CA GLN A 40 -14.23 8.22 12.78
C GLN A 40 -14.95 6.96 12.28
N GLU A 41 -15.98 7.11 11.46
CA GLU A 41 -16.76 6.00 10.93
C GLU A 41 -15.91 5.17 9.97
N ALA A 42 -15.21 5.82 9.03
CA ALA A 42 -14.31 5.16 8.10
C ALA A 42 -13.20 4.39 8.84
N ARG A 43 -12.60 4.98 9.87
CA ARG A 43 -11.57 4.32 10.67
C ARG A 43 -12.10 3.11 11.42
N ALA A 44 -13.26 3.25 12.06
CA ALA A 44 -13.90 2.14 12.77
C ALA A 44 -14.20 0.99 11.81
N LEU A 45 -14.77 1.29 10.65
CA LEU A 45 -15.15 0.31 9.64
C LEU A 45 -13.94 -0.46 9.09
N VAL A 46 -12.85 0.24 8.75
CA VAL A 46 -11.59 -0.41 8.33
C VAL A 46 -11.02 -1.26 9.47
N GLY A 47 -11.02 -0.75 10.71
CA GLY A 47 -10.51 -1.46 11.87
C GLY A 47 -11.25 -2.78 12.12
N THR A 48 -12.59 -2.74 12.14
CA THR A 48 -13.43 -3.93 12.32
C THR A 48 -13.23 -4.93 11.18
N PHE A 49 -13.17 -4.45 9.94
CA PHE A 49 -12.91 -5.31 8.77
C PHE A 49 -11.55 -6.02 8.87
N GLN A 50 -10.49 -5.30 9.21
CA GLN A 50 -9.14 -5.86 9.38
C GLN A 50 -9.07 -6.87 10.53
N GLU A 51 -9.72 -6.60 11.65
CA GLU A 51 -9.76 -7.52 12.79
C GLU A 51 -10.46 -8.83 12.42
N LYS A 52 -11.63 -8.75 11.76
CA LYS A 52 -12.37 -9.93 11.29
C LYS A 52 -11.57 -10.71 10.24
N GLN A 53 -10.94 -10.02 9.30
CA GLN A 53 -10.07 -10.67 8.31
C GLN A 53 -8.91 -11.40 8.98
N ARG A 54 -8.26 -10.81 9.99
CA ARG A 54 -7.18 -11.46 10.74
C ARG A 54 -7.68 -12.73 11.46
N LYS A 55 -8.80 -12.64 12.18
CA LYS A 55 -9.42 -13.80 12.86
C LYS A 55 -9.75 -14.92 11.87
N PHE A 56 -10.25 -14.56 10.70
CA PHE A 56 -10.56 -15.50 9.62
C PHE A 56 -9.30 -16.24 9.13
N GLN A 57 -8.21 -15.51 8.89
CA GLN A 57 -6.94 -16.14 8.48
C GLN A 57 -6.36 -17.04 9.58
N GLU A 58 -6.42 -16.62 10.84
CA GLU A 58 -5.98 -17.43 11.98
C GLU A 58 -6.80 -18.72 12.16
N ALA A 59 -8.12 -18.66 11.97
CA ALA A 59 -8.98 -19.84 12.01
C ALA A 59 -8.63 -20.81 10.89
N ARG A 60 -8.43 -20.29 9.67
CA ARG A 60 -8.02 -21.08 8.51
C ARG A 60 -6.66 -21.75 8.70
N MET A 61 -5.67 -21.03 9.23
CA MET A 61 -4.34 -21.58 9.54
C MET A 61 -4.40 -22.69 10.61
N ARG A 62 -5.32 -22.59 11.57
CA ARG A 62 -5.55 -23.60 12.61
C ARG A 62 -6.45 -24.77 12.16
N GLY A 63 -6.89 -24.79 10.90
CA GLY A 63 -7.81 -25.81 10.40
C GLY A 63 -9.20 -25.78 11.05
N THR A 64 -9.58 -24.64 11.64
CA THR A 64 -10.90 -24.47 12.27
C THR A 64 -11.94 -24.08 11.22
N THR A 65 -13.08 -24.77 11.21
CA THR A 65 -14.20 -24.43 10.33
C THR A 65 -14.84 -23.13 10.77
N LEU A 66 -14.96 -22.20 9.83
CA LEU A 66 -15.65 -20.92 10.03
C LEU A 66 -17.16 -21.14 9.86
N HIS A 67 -17.97 -20.46 10.67
CA HIS A 67 -19.43 -20.52 10.55
C HIS A 67 -19.90 -19.63 9.40
N ASP A 68 -21.04 -19.98 8.80
CA ASP A 68 -21.65 -19.20 7.71
C ASP A 68 -21.96 -17.75 8.14
N ASP A 69 -22.33 -17.54 9.40
CA ASP A 69 -22.57 -16.21 9.97
C ASP A 69 -21.31 -15.32 9.94
N ASP A 70 -20.12 -15.88 10.20
CA ASP A 70 -18.86 -15.14 10.15
C ASP A 70 -18.50 -14.73 8.71
N LEU A 71 -18.81 -15.58 7.75
CA LEU A 71 -18.61 -15.30 6.33
C LEU A 71 -19.55 -14.19 5.84
N ASP A 72 -20.81 -14.24 6.26
CA ASP A 72 -21.80 -13.23 5.89
C ASP A 72 -21.52 -11.88 6.54
N GLU A 73 -21.06 -11.87 7.80
CA GLU A 73 -20.61 -10.64 8.46
C GLU A 73 -19.41 -10.01 7.74
N LEU A 74 -18.40 -10.83 7.36
CA LEU A 74 -17.24 -10.35 6.61
C LEU A 74 -17.64 -9.77 5.24
N ARG A 75 -18.57 -10.40 4.53
CA ARG A 75 -19.10 -9.89 3.25
C ARG A 75 -19.82 -8.57 3.42
N ARG A 76 -20.63 -8.40 4.48
CA ARG A 76 -21.31 -7.13 4.78
C ARG A 76 -20.30 -6.02 5.07
N LEU A 77 -19.33 -6.29 5.94
CA LEU A 77 -18.25 -5.34 6.23
C LEU A 77 -17.48 -4.95 4.97
N GLN A 78 -17.19 -5.91 4.08
CA GLN A 78 -16.56 -5.61 2.80
C GLN A 78 -17.40 -4.66 1.93
N GLN A 79 -18.72 -4.87 1.86
CA GLN A 79 -19.62 -3.99 1.10
C GLN A 79 -19.68 -2.59 1.70
N ASP A 80 -19.72 -2.48 3.03
CA ASP A 80 -19.76 -1.19 3.72
C ASP A 80 -18.45 -0.42 3.48
N VAL A 81 -17.29 -1.09 3.58
CA VAL A 81 -15.97 -0.53 3.24
C VAL A 81 -15.96 0.01 1.81
N GLN A 82 -16.51 -0.75 0.86
CA GLN A 82 -16.56 -0.35 -0.56
C GLN A 82 -17.54 0.80 -0.85
N ARG A 83 -18.55 0.99 0.00
CA ARG A 83 -19.54 2.08 -0.13
C ARG A 83 -19.08 3.36 0.54
N ASN A 84 -18.19 3.28 1.54
CA ASN A 84 -17.68 4.46 2.23
C ASN A 84 -16.74 5.26 1.31
N GLN A 85 -17.15 6.48 0.97
CA GLN A 85 -16.42 7.32 0.03
C GLN A 85 -15.05 7.75 0.54
N THR A 86 -14.90 7.99 1.85
CA THR A 86 -13.62 8.37 2.46
C THR A 86 -12.61 7.24 2.33
N ILE A 87 -13.01 6.01 2.64
CA ILE A 87 -12.18 4.82 2.48
C ILE A 87 -11.78 4.65 1.01
N MET A 88 -12.75 4.71 0.09
CA MET A 88 -12.48 4.48 -1.33
C MET A 88 -11.58 5.56 -1.94
N ALA A 89 -11.75 6.83 -1.54
CA ALA A 89 -10.89 7.92 -1.98
C ALA A 89 -9.45 7.74 -1.47
N TRP A 90 -9.27 7.36 -0.21
CA TRP A 90 -7.96 7.08 0.36
C TRP A 90 -7.29 5.87 -0.30
N ALA A 91 -8.00 4.75 -0.45
CA ALA A 91 -7.50 3.55 -1.10
C ALA A 91 -7.07 3.81 -2.55
N LYS A 92 -7.88 4.59 -3.31
CA LYS A 92 -7.53 4.98 -4.68
C LYS A 92 -6.26 5.84 -4.73
N ALA A 93 -6.18 6.87 -3.89
CA ALA A 93 -5.01 7.75 -3.86
C ALA A 93 -3.73 7.00 -3.44
N GLN A 94 -3.86 6.03 -2.51
CA GLN A 94 -2.76 5.15 -2.13
C GLN A 94 -2.28 4.30 -3.32
N GLN A 95 -3.19 3.70 -4.08
CA GLN A 95 -2.84 2.92 -5.27
C GLN A 95 -2.13 3.77 -6.34
N GLU A 96 -2.55 5.02 -6.54
CA GLU A 96 -1.92 5.94 -7.49
C GLU A 96 -0.46 6.23 -7.10
N VAL A 97 -0.20 6.54 -5.82
CA VAL A 97 1.16 6.74 -5.31
C VAL A 97 2.02 5.47 -5.43
N ILE A 98 1.48 4.29 -5.11
CA ILE A 98 2.19 3.02 -5.25
C ILE A 98 2.59 2.78 -6.71
N ARG A 99 1.68 2.98 -7.67
CA ARG A 99 1.97 2.83 -9.10
C ARG A 99 3.05 3.80 -9.56
N LEU A 100 3.01 5.04 -9.10
CA LEU A 100 4.02 6.04 -9.42
C LEU A 100 5.42 5.63 -8.92
N ILE A 101 5.52 5.16 -7.67
CA ILE A 101 6.78 4.65 -7.10
C ILE A 101 7.27 3.42 -7.87
N GLN A 102 6.37 2.48 -8.21
CA GLN A 102 6.72 1.30 -8.99
C GLN A 102 7.25 1.66 -10.38
N SER A 103 6.62 2.61 -11.07
CA SER A 103 7.07 3.10 -12.37
C SER A 103 8.46 3.77 -12.28
N ALA A 104 8.70 4.55 -11.23
CA ALA A 104 10.01 5.13 -10.97
C ALA A 104 11.08 4.05 -10.74
N ASN A 105 10.78 3.05 -9.91
CA ASN A 105 11.68 1.93 -9.64
C ASN A 105 12.01 1.16 -10.92
N GLN A 106 11.01 0.87 -11.77
CA GLN A 106 11.21 0.20 -13.07
C GLN A 106 12.10 1.04 -13.99
N THR A 107 11.91 2.35 -14.03
CA THR A 107 12.73 3.26 -14.85
C THR A 107 14.18 3.26 -14.40
N ILE A 108 14.44 3.35 -13.09
CA ILE A 108 15.79 3.28 -12.51
C ILE A 108 16.42 1.92 -12.79
N SER A 109 15.67 0.83 -12.59
CA SER A 109 16.09 -0.55 -12.85
C SER A 109 16.55 -0.74 -14.30
N ALA A 110 15.71 -0.31 -15.25
CA ALA A 110 16.00 -0.40 -16.67
C ALA A 110 17.24 0.43 -17.07
N ALA A 111 17.36 1.65 -16.53
CA ALA A 111 18.51 2.52 -16.80
C ALA A 111 19.82 1.96 -16.23
N ALA A 112 19.76 1.28 -15.08
CA ALA A 112 20.91 0.61 -14.47
C ALA A 112 21.27 -0.73 -15.12
N GLY A 113 20.41 -1.26 -16.01
CA GLY A 113 20.55 -2.61 -16.54
C GLY A 113 20.37 -3.71 -15.48
N PHE A 114 19.67 -3.39 -14.38
CA PHE A 114 19.49 -4.28 -13.24
C PHE A 114 18.01 -4.38 -12.87
N ASP A 115 17.43 -5.58 -12.95
CA ASP A 115 16.03 -5.80 -12.61
C ASP A 115 15.86 -6.11 -11.12
N PHE A 116 15.51 -5.08 -10.34
CA PHE A 116 15.18 -5.25 -8.91
C PHE A 116 13.95 -6.13 -8.68
N GLY A 117 13.00 -6.19 -9.62
CA GLY A 117 11.77 -6.98 -9.51
C GLY A 117 12.02 -8.49 -9.60
N GLN A 118 12.89 -8.90 -10.52
CA GLN A 118 13.34 -10.30 -10.63
C GLN A 118 14.25 -10.70 -9.46
N THR A 119 15.16 -9.82 -9.06
CA THR A 119 16.18 -10.13 -8.04
C THR A 119 15.56 -10.30 -6.65
N LEU A 120 14.50 -9.55 -6.31
CA LEU A 120 13.80 -9.69 -5.03
C LEU A 120 12.69 -10.76 -5.04
N SER A 121 12.25 -11.22 -6.21
CA SER A 121 11.25 -12.30 -6.36
C SER A 121 11.89 -13.69 -6.53
N GLY A 122 13.21 -13.76 -6.73
CA GLY A 122 13.97 -15.02 -6.75
C GLY A 122 14.45 -15.41 -5.35
N ASN A 123 13.96 -16.55 -4.85
CA ASN A 123 14.38 -17.26 -3.62
C ASN A 123 13.78 -16.80 -2.28
N GLY A 124 12.49 -16.47 -2.27
CA GLY A 124 11.64 -16.56 -1.08
C GLY A 124 10.69 -17.75 -1.15
N SER A 125 11.23 -18.98 -1.31
CA SER A 125 10.42 -20.18 -1.07
C SER A 125 9.99 -20.20 0.39
N CYS A 126 8.69 -20.02 0.62
CA CYS A 126 7.99 -20.76 1.67
C CYS A 126 8.03 -22.26 1.36
#